data_AF-A0A518DRC8-F1
#
_entry.id   AF-A0A518DRC8-F1
#
_cell.length_a   1.000
_cell.length_b   1.000
_cell.length_c   1.000
_cell.angle_alpha   90.00
_cell.angle_beta   90.00
_cell.angle_gamma   90.00
#
_symmetry.space_group_name_H-M   'P 1'
#
loop_
_entity.id
_entity.type
_entity.pdbx_description
1 polymer ?
#
loop_
_entity_poly.entity_id
_entity_poly.type
_entity_poly.pdbx_seq_one_letter_code
_entity_poly.pdbx_strand_id
1 'polypeptide(L)'
;MHLRPYRTSRRCKWSGTNASPTSDSNGNCGAVECRRNVFSTIPLNRNVISRKQMSLESDIVERLKSDFDADQFSTALQLLTDSGTTGRVARCIAVAAAGSLDELSLQIGTASTDYRDAILAGEYDDIGMQQIRDLRASFLVDDPLDFWIGELAVFLNSRDFQLVSLESREATAGPFDYTCDRGEGIGTFQRADRTMIISKDNRRWQVIGDAAELQPFQLHIAYDDEDQFRSQLAWMLRRK
;
A
#
# COMPACT_ATOMS: atom_id res chain seq x y z
N MET A 1 -0.67 7.68 31.68
CA MET A 1 -0.50 7.12 30.33
C MET A 1 -1.56 6.06 30.12
N HIS A 2 -2.59 6.37 29.33
CA HIS A 2 -3.64 5.42 28.98
C HIS A 2 -3.53 5.16 27.48
N LEU A 3 -3.10 3.94 27.14
CA LEU A 3 -3.17 3.42 25.78
C LEU A 3 -4.65 3.33 25.40
N ARG A 4 -5.07 4.08 24.38
CA ARG A 4 -6.41 3.93 23.81
C ARG A 4 -6.43 2.64 22.97
N PRO A 5 -7.43 1.76 23.13
CA PRO A 5 -7.56 0.58 22.29
C PRO A 5 -8.07 0.98 20.90
N TYR A 6 -7.46 0.40 19.87
CA TYR A 6 -7.90 0.45 18.48
C TYR A 6 -9.39 0.07 18.37
N ARG A 7 -10.19 0.96 17.75
CA ARG A 7 -11.58 0.65 17.37
C ARG A 7 -11.55 -0.29 16.17
N THR A 8 -11.83 -1.57 16.39
CA THR A 8 -12.20 -2.49 15.32
C THR A 8 -13.51 -2.01 14.68
N SER A 9 -13.45 -1.71 13.38
CA SER A 9 -14.60 -1.44 12.52
C SER A 9 -15.66 -2.55 12.66
N ARG A 10 -16.91 -2.14 12.91
CA ARG A 10 -18.04 -3.05 13.10
C ARG A 10 -18.44 -3.67 11.77
N ARG A 11 -18.34 -5.00 11.73
CA ARG A 11 -18.95 -5.90 10.74
C ARG A 11 -20.46 -5.66 10.66
N CYS A 12 -20.95 -5.06 9.58
CA CYS A 12 -22.38 -5.06 9.26
C CYS A 12 -22.79 -6.46 8.79
N LYS A 13 -23.43 -7.23 9.68
CA LYS A 13 -24.14 -8.47 9.29
C LYS A 13 -25.42 -8.08 8.55
N TRP A 14 -25.45 -8.29 7.25
CA TRP A 14 -26.69 -8.38 6.48
C TRP A 14 -27.36 -9.72 6.78
N SER A 15 -28.53 -9.68 7.44
CA SER A 15 -29.43 -10.82 7.59
C SER A 15 -30.64 -10.61 6.69
N GLY A 16 -30.63 -11.25 5.52
CA GLY A 16 -31.76 -11.32 4.60
C GLY A 16 -32.27 -12.75 4.50
N THR A 17 -33.47 -12.98 5.05
CA THR A 17 -34.25 -14.23 4.98
C THR A 17 -35.21 -14.24 3.79
N ASN A 18 -35.49 -15.46 3.29
CA ASN A 18 -36.61 -15.89 2.41
C ASN A 18 -36.39 -15.60 0.90
N ALA A 19 -36.78 -16.44 -0.08
CA ALA A 19 -37.72 -17.56 -0.15
C ALA A 19 -37.42 -18.46 -1.39
N SER A 20 -37.75 -19.76 -1.30
CA SER A 20 -37.89 -20.68 -2.46
C SER A 20 -39.18 -20.42 -3.25
N PRO A 21 -39.29 -20.86 -4.52
CA PRO A 21 -40.13 -22.05 -4.79
C PRO A 21 -39.69 -23.02 -5.92
N THR A 22 -40.15 -24.25 -5.70
CA THR A 22 -40.37 -25.51 -6.43
C THR A 22 -40.49 -25.61 -7.98
N SER A 23 -40.08 -26.82 -8.46
CA SER A 23 -40.69 -27.72 -9.50
C SER A 23 -40.67 -27.26 -10.98
N ASP A 24 -40.50 -28.07 -12.03
CA ASP A 24 -40.51 -29.52 -12.24
C ASP A 24 -40.04 -29.87 -13.69
N SER A 25 -39.72 -31.15 -13.91
CA SER A 25 -39.93 -31.95 -15.16
C SER A 25 -38.86 -32.03 -16.29
N ASN A 26 -38.18 -33.19 -16.31
CA ASN A 26 -38.06 -34.22 -17.36
C ASN A 26 -37.81 -33.86 -18.85
N GLY A 27 -36.80 -34.51 -19.43
CA GLY A 27 -36.69 -34.69 -20.89
C GLY A 27 -35.48 -35.53 -21.32
N ASN A 28 -35.75 -36.69 -21.89
CA ASN A 28 -34.88 -37.87 -22.03
C ASN A 28 -34.10 -37.96 -23.35
N CYS A 29 -33.00 -38.74 -23.32
CA CYS A 29 -32.37 -39.56 -24.36
C CYS A 29 -32.23 -39.10 -25.83
N GLY A 30 -30.98 -39.07 -26.29
CA GLY A 30 -30.62 -39.15 -27.71
C GLY A 30 -29.14 -39.45 -27.92
N ALA A 31 -28.75 -40.73 -27.86
CA ALA A 31 -27.43 -41.20 -28.25
C ALA A 31 -27.31 -41.26 -29.79
N VAL A 32 -26.29 -40.62 -30.36
CA VAL A 32 -25.77 -40.98 -31.69
C VAL A 32 -24.24 -40.91 -31.67
N GLU A 33 -23.66 -42.08 -31.82
CA GLU A 33 -22.25 -42.39 -31.96
C GLU A 33 -21.83 -42.19 -33.43
N CYS A 34 -20.78 -41.40 -33.71
CA CYS A 34 -20.01 -41.52 -34.96
C CYS A 34 -18.63 -40.84 -34.89
N ARG A 35 -17.62 -41.67 -34.59
CA ARG A 35 -16.29 -41.77 -35.23
C ARG A 35 -15.71 -40.52 -35.92
N ARG A 36 -14.53 -40.08 -35.46
CA ARG A 36 -13.23 -40.28 -36.17
C ARG A 36 -12.06 -39.67 -35.38
N ASN A 37 -11.10 -40.55 -35.07
CA ASN A 37 -9.73 -40.21 -34.69
C ASN A 37 -9.08 -39.31 -35.75
N VAL A 38 -8.56 -38.16 -35.32
CA VAL A 38 -7.36 -37.56 -35.91
C VAL A 38 -6.52 -37.04 -34.75
N PHE A 39 -5.54 -37.85 -34.33
CA PHE A 39 -4.42 -37.39 -33.51
C PHE A 39 -3.61 -36.40 -34.33
N SER A 40 -3.88 -35.11 -34.15
CA SER A 40 -2.98 -34.03 -34.55
C SER A 40 -2.21 -33.60 -33.30
N THR A 41 -1.00 -34.13 -33.17
CA THR A 41 -0.02 -33.73 -32.16
C THR A 41 0.41 -32.29 -32.45
N ILE A 42 -0.33 -31.33 -31.90
CA ILE A 42 0.09 -29.91 -31.89
C ILE A 42 1.25 -29.83 -30.88
N PRO A 43 2.47 -29.45 -31.29
CA PRO A 43 3.50 -29.12 -30.31
C PRO A 43 3.03 -27.90 -29.55
N LEU A 44 2.66 -28.09 -28.27
CA LEU A 44 2.52 -27.01 -27.31
C LEU A 44 3.88 -26.33 -27.24
N ASN A 45 4.02 -25.26 -28.00
CA ASN A 45 5.07 -24.28 -27.81
C ASN A 45 4.79 -23.60 -26.47
N ARG A 46 5.19 -24.27 -25.38
CA ARG A 46 5.39 -23.65 -24.08
C ARG A 46 6.54 -22.68 -24.28
N ASN A 47 6.21 -21.49 -24.79
CA ASN A 47 6.89 -20.28 -24.39
C ASN A 47 6.69 -20.21 -22.88
N VAL A 48 7.59 -20.87 -22.16
CA VAL A 48 7.91 -20.55 -20.77
C VAL A 48 8.50 -19.15 -20.87
N ILE A 49 7.61 -18.16 -21.00
CA ILE A 49 7.90 -16.80 -20.61
C ILE A 49 8.31 -16.97 -19.17
N SER A 50 9.62 -16.91 -18.95
CA SER A 50 10.20 -16.78 -17.63
C SER A 50 9.51 -15.58 -17.00
N ARG A 51 8.39 -15.82 -16.29
CA ARG A 51 7.71 -14.83 -15.46
C ARG A 51 8.79 -14.42 -14.48
N LYS A 52 9.44 -13.30 -14.78
CA LYS A 52 10.33 -12.62 -13.85
C LYS A 52 9.46 -12.42 -12.63
N GLN A 53 9.68 -13.24 -11.61
CA GLN A 53 8.90 -13.22 -10.37
C GLN A 53 9.18 -11.85 -9.77
N MET A 54 8.27 -10.90 -10.01
CA MET A 54 8.40 -9.57 -9.45
C MET A 54 8.12 -9.75 -7.96
N SER A 55 9.17 -9.59 -7.14
CA SER A 55 9.01 -9.63 -5.70
C SER A 55 8.18 -8.44 -5.28
N LEU A 56 7.05 -8.69 -4.62
CA LEU A 56 6.28 -7.65 -3.95
C LEU A 56 7.12 -6.99 -2.86
N GLU A 57 6.84 -5.73 -2.60
CA GLU A 57 7.47 -4.97 -1.52
C GLU A 57 7.18 -5.61 -0.15
N SER A 58 8.16 -5.57 0.75
CA SER A 58 8.10 -6.28 2.04
C SER A 58 6.94 -5.81 2.91
N ASP A 59 6.61 -4.52 2.89
CA ASP A 59 5.49 -3.96 3.64
C ASP A 59 4.13 -4.48 3.13
N ILE A 60 4.01 -4.76 1.83
CA ILE A 60 2.84 -5.42 1.23
C ILE A 60 2.72 -6.86 1.70
N VAL A 61 3.83 -7.60 1.69
CA VAL A 61 3.85 -8.99 2.18
C VAL A 61 3.46 -9.05 3.66
N GLU A 62 4.02 -8.17 4.49
CA GLU A 62 3.69 -8.07 5.92
C GLU A 62 2.22 -7.69 6.13
N ARG A 63 1.68 -6.75 5.35
CA ARG A 63 0.28 -6.36 5.43
C ARG A 63 -0.65 -7.51 5.07
N LEU A 64 -0.39 -8.21 3.96
CA LEU A 64 -1.18 -9.40 3.57
C LEU A 64 -1.12 -10.49 4.65
N LYS A 65 0.05 -10.69 5.27
CA LYS A 65 0.21 -11.67 6.34
C LYS A 65 -0.57 -11.29 7.60
N SER A 66 -0.74 -10.00 7.86
CA SER A 66 -1.52 -9.49 8.99
C SER A 66 -3.03 -9.55 8.75
N ASP A 67 -3.47 -9.24 7.52
CA ASP A 67 -4.89 -9.08 7.20
C ASP A 67 -5.59 -10.40 6.86
N PHE A 68 -4.85 -11.39 6.33
CA PHE A 68 -5.39 -12.68 5.92
C PHE A 68 -5.04 -13.79 6.91
N ASP A 69 -5.95 -14.74 7.07
CA ASP A 69 -5.70 -15.97 7.83
C ASP A 69 -4.53 -16.76 7.21
N ALA A 70 -3.85 -17.57 8.04
CA ALA A 70 -2.63 -18.27 7.63
C ALA A 70 -2.82 -19.23 6.43
N ASP A 71 -4.02 -19.80 6.28
CA ASP A 71 -4.41 -20.64 5.15
C ASP A 71 -4.69 -19.83 3.87
N GLN A 72 -5.21 -18.61 4.02
CA GLN A 72 -5.53 -17.70 2.92
C GLN A 72 -4.34 -16.87 2.45
N PHE A 73 -3.39 -16.55 3.33
CA PHE A 73 -2.23 -15.70 3.04
C PHE A 73 -1.47 -16.13 1.78
N SER A 74 -1.19 -17.42 1.65
CA SER A 74 -0.46 -17.97 0.49
C SER A 74 -1.21 -17.72 -0.83
N THR A 75 -2.54 -17.84 -0.82
CA THR A 75 -3.39 -17.59 -1.97
C THR A 75 -3.46 -16.09 -2.28
N ALA A 76 -3.65 -15.25 -1.27
CA ALA A 76 -3.68 -13.79 -1.43
C ALA A 76 -2.37 -13.26 -2.02
N LEU A 77 -1.23 -13.73 -1.50
CA LEU A 77 0.10 -13.38 -2.00
C LEU A 77 0.28 -13.81 -3.45
N GLN A 78 -0.15 -15.02 -3.80
CA GLN A 78 -0.05 -15.53 -5.17
C GLN A 78 -0.91 -14.72 -6.14
N LEU A 79 -2.16 -14.41 -5.78
CA LEU A 79 -3.07 -13.60 -6.60
C LEU A 79 -2.50 -12.21 -6.88
N LEU A 80 -2.01 -11.52 -5.85
CA LEU A 80 -1.44 -10.19 -6.00
C LEU A 80 -0.10 -10.21 -6.76
N THR A 81 0.68 -11.28 -6.63
CA THR A 81 1.92 -11.45 -7.42
C THR A 81 1.58 -11.70 -8.90
N ASP A 82 0.59 -12.54 -9.18
CA ASP A 82 0.18 -12.89 -10.54
C ASP A 82 -0.52 -11.74 -11.28
N SER A 83 -1.15 -10.80 -10.57
CA SER A 83 -1.72 -9.59 -11.18
C SER A 83 -0.63 -8.66 -11.75
N GLY A 84 0.60 -8.77 -11.25
CA GLY A 84 1.72 -7.88 -11.61
C GLY A 84 1.62 -6.47 -11.06
N THR A 85 0.62 -6.18 -10.21
CA THR A 85 0.49 -4.86 -9.55
C THR A 85 1.53 -4.72 -8.45
N THR A 86 2.16 -3.55 -8.35
CA THR A 86 3.16 -3.22 -7.30
C THR A 86 2.92 -1.81 -6.75
N GLY A 87 3.70 -1.42 -5.75
CA GLY A 87 3.72 -0.07 -5.20
C GLY A 87 2.36 0.41 -4.71
N ARG A 88 2.02 1.67 -5.01
CA ARG A 88 0.78 2.32 -4.56
C ARG A 88 -0.47 1.49 -4.87
N VAL A 89 -0.58 0.98 -6.10
CA VAL A 89 -1.78 0.23 -6.53
C VAL A 89 -1.94 -1.05 -5.74
N ALA A 90 -0.86 -1.82 -5.58
CA ALA A 90 -0.90 -3.05 -4.77
C ALA A 90 -1.22 -2.77 -3.28
N ARG A 91 -0.69 -1.68 -2.72
CA ARG A 91 -1.06 -1.24 -1.36
C ARG A 91 -2.54 -0.89 -1.24
N CYS A 92 -3.09 -0.17 -2.21
CA CYS A 92 -4.51 0.19 -2.22
C CYS A 92 -5.40 -1.05 -2.34
N ILE A 93 -5.04 -1.99 -3.22
CA ILE A 93 -5.72 -3.28 -3.34
C ILE A 93 -5.71 -4.04 -2.01
N ALA A 94 -4.55 -4.14 -1.35
CA ALA A 94 -4.44 -4.85 -0.07
C ALA A 94 -5.31 -4.22 1.03
N VAL A 95 -5.33 -2.87 1.10
CA VAL A 95 -6.17 -2.13 2.07
C VAL A 95 -7.66 -2.31 1.79
N ALA A 96 -8.08 -2.16 0.52
CA ALA A 96 -9.47 -2.33 0.12
C ALA A 96 -9.97 -3.77 0.33
N ALA A 97 -9.10 -4.76 0.11
CA ALA A 97 -9.42 -6.17 0.30
C ALA A 97 -9.73 -6.54 1.76
N ALA A 98 -9.11 -5.86 2.73
CA ALA A 98 -9.35 -6.02 4.16
C ALA A 98 -9.43 -7.50 4.63
N GLY A 99 -8.53 -8.36 4.12
CA GLY A 99 -8.47 -9.79 4.46
C GLY A 99 -9.45 -10.70 3.72
N SER A 100 -10.19 -10.21 2.72
CA SER A 100 -11.12 -11.01 1.91
C SER A 100 -10.51 -11.37 0.55
N LEU A 101 -10.44 -12.67 0.21
CA LEU A 101 -9.94 -13.14 -1.08
C LEU A 101 -10.85 -12.73 -2.26
N ASP A 102 -12.17 -12.69 -2.02
CA ASP A 102 -13.14 -12.25 -3.02
C ASP A 102 -12.94 -10.76 -3.33
N GLU A 103 -12.77 -9.94 -2.29
CA GLU A 103 -12.53 -8.51 -2.44
C GLU A 103 -11.16 -8.25 -3.06
N LEU A 104 -10.12 -8.99 -2.66
CA LEU A 104 -8.80 -8.92 -3.30
C LEU A 104 -8.89 -9.18 -4.80
N SER A 105 -9.62 -10.22 -5.21
CA SER A 105 -9.81 -10.58 -6.62
C SER A 105 -10.61 -9.51 -7.36
N LEU A 106 -11.65 -8.97 -6.73
CA LEU A 106 -12.43 -7.85 -7.26
C LEU A 106 -11.54 -6.63 -7.52
N GLN A 107 -10.75 -6.22 -6.53
CA GLN A 107 -9.88 -5.05 -6.61
C GLN A 107 -8.74 -5.23 -7.62
N ILE A 108 -8.20 -6.44 -7.77
CA ILE A 108 -7.28 -6.77 -8.88
C ILE A 108 -7.98 -6.57 -10.24
N GLY A 109 -9.21 -7.05 -10.38
CA GLY A 109 -10.02 -6.86 -11.58
C GLY A 109 -10.28 -5.37 -11.88
N THR A 110 -10.68 -4.60 -10.87
CA THR A 110 -10.86 -3.15 -10.93
C THR A 110 -9.56 -2.48 -11.40
N ALA A 111 -8.43 -2.76 -10.75
CA ALA A 111 -7.15 -2.16 -11.10
C ALA A 111 -6.67 -2.50 -12.52
N SER A 112 -7.02 -3.68 -13.03
CA SER A 112 -6.70 -4.08 -14.40
C SER A 112 -7.51 -3.31 -15.46
N THR A 113 -8.68 -2.79 -15.08
CA THR A 113 -9.53 -1.97 -15.95
C THR A 113 -9.17 -0.50 -15.82
N ASP A 114 -9.15 0.01 -14.58
CA ASP A 114 -8.72 1.36 -14.21
C ASP A 114 -8.09 1.35 -12.81
N TYR A 115 -6.77 1.52 -12.75
CA TYR A 115 -6.04 1.52 -11.48
C TYR A 115 -6.43 2.69 -10.55
N ARG A 116 -7.05 3.74 -11.09
CA ARG A 116 -7.47 4.90 -10.28
C ARG A 116 -8.60 4.53 -9.35
N ASP A 117 -9.49 3.62 -9.74
CA ASP A 117 -10.60 3.17 -8.90
C ASP A 117 -10.10 2.37 -7.70
N ALA A 118 -9.07 1.53 -7.89
CA ALA A 118 -8.41 0.85 -6.79
C ALA A 118 -7.72 1.84 -5.82
N ILE A 119 -7.11 2.92 -6.34
CA ILE A 119 -6.55 3.99 -5.51
C ILE A 119 -7.65 4.69 -4.71
N LEU A 120 -8.77 5.02 -5.34
CA LEU A 120 -9.91 5.63 -4.65
C LEU A 120 -10.39 4.74 -3.50
N ALA A 121 -10.56 3.44 -3.75
CA ALA A 121 -11.00 2.48 -2.73
C ALA A 121 -10.00 2.33 -1.57
N GLY A 122 -8.69 2.48 -1.81
CA GLY A 122 -7.67 2.33 -0.78
C GLY A 122 -7.40 3.59 0.06
N GLU A 123 -7.43 4.76 -0.57
CA GLU A 123 -6.93 6.01 0.01
C GLU A 123 -8.01 7.03 0.38
N TYR A 124 -9.23 6.92 -0.15
CA TYR A 124 -10.27 7.93 0.02
C TYR A 124 -11.47 7.38 0.81
N ASP A 125 -12.23 8.28 1.45
CA ASP A 125 -13.51 7.91 2.04
C ASP A 125 -14.65 7.88 0.99
N ASP A 126 -15.61 6.97 1.17
CA ASP A 126 -16.71 6.77 0.20
C ASP A 126 -17.70 7.95 0.15
N ILE A 127 -17.72 8.78 1.19
CA ILE A 127 -18.74 9.83 1.38
C ILE A 127 -18.22 11.20 0.96
N GLY A 128 -17.04 11.58 1.45
CA GLY A 128 -16.48 12.92 1.30
C GLY A 128 -15.48 13.06 0.16
N MET A 129 -15.05 11.94 -0.43
CA MET A 129 -13.88 11.89 -1.33
C MET A 129 -12.66 12.57 -0.71
N GLN A 130 -12.52 12.49 0.61
CA GLN A 130 -11.37 13.00 1.35
C GLN A 130 -10.30 11.92 1.42
N GLN A 131 -9.06 12.30 1.15
CA GLN A 131 -7.93 11.40 1.32
C GLN A 131 -7.73 11.11 2.80
N ILE A 132 -7.80 9.83 3.17
CA ILE A 132 -7.61 9.31 4.52
C ILE A 132 -6.32 8.51 4.68
N ARG A 133 -5.64 8.15 3.58
CA ARG A 133 -4.30 7.50 3.57
C ARG A 133 -3.44 8.01 2.43
N ASP A 134 -2.12 7.96 2.59
CA ASP A 134 -1.14 8.19 1.52
C ASP A 134 -0.28 6.94 1.30
N LEU A 135 -0.77 6.02 0.46
CA LEU A 135 -0.15 4.72 0.24
C LEU A 135 0.91 4.77 -0.89
N ARG A 136 1.42 5.95 -1.23
CA ARG A 136 2.42 6.08 -2.31
C ARG A 136 3.74 5.39 -1.99
N ALA A 137 4.14 5.38 -0.72
CA ALA A 137 5.45 4.86 -0.30
C ALA A 137 5.39 3.78 0.81
N SER A 138 4.40 3.83 1.70
CA SER A 138 4.33 2.93 2.87
C SER A 138 2.91 2.82 3.42
N PHE A 139 2.57 1.71 4.09
CA PHE A 139 1.36 1.61 4.90
C PHE A 139 1.43 2.40 6.21
N LEU A 140 2.59 2.94 6.59
CA LEU A 140 2.74 3.73 7.81
C LEU A 140 2.15 5.14 7.70
N VAL A 141 1.77 5.58 6.50
CA VAL A 141 1.11 6.87 6.28
C VAL A 141 -0.40 6.62 6.08
N ASP A 142 -1.04 6.09 7.12
CA ASP A 142 -2.44 5.63 7.08
C ASP A 142 -3.44 6.49 7.86
N ASP A 143 -2.98 7.59 8.46
CA ASP A 143 -3.83 8.64 9.04
C ASP A 143 -3.49 10.02 8.43
N PRO A 144 -4.47 10.93 8.27
CA PRO A 144 -4.20 12.31 7.84
C PRO A 144 -3.17 13.07 8.70
N LEU A 145 -2.99 12.66 9.95
CA LEU A 145 -1.95 13.20 10.83
C LEU A 145 -0.54 12.86 10.33
N ASP A 146 -0.37 11.76 9.59
CA ASP A 146 0.92 11.28 9.09
C ASP A 146 1.33 11.94 7.77
N PHE A 147 0.41 12.63 7.09
CA PHE A 147 0.64 13.14 5.73
C PHE A 147 1.81 14.13 5.63
N TRP A 148 2.23 14.69 6.77
CA TRP A 148 3.41 15.54 6.85
C TRP A 148 4.66 14.89 6.28
N ILE A 149 4.81 13.56 6.31
CA ILE A 149 5.99 12.84 5.80
C ILE A 149 5.80 12.34 4.35
N GLY A 150 4.60 12.42 3.77
CA GLY A 150 4.23 11.68 2.55
C GLY A 150 5.15 11.94 1.35
N GLU A 151 5.35 13.22 1.00
CA GLU A 151 6.22 13.64 -0.10
C GLU A 151 7.68 13.24 0.11
N LEU A 152 8.18 13.38 1.34
CA LEU A 152 9.52 13.00 1.70
C LEU A 152 9.72 11.47 1.67
N ALA A 153 8.71 10.71 2.11
CA ALA A 153 8.74 9.25 2.06
C ALA A 153 8.79 8.73 0.61
N VAL A 154 8.03 9.33 -0.30
CA VAL A 154 8.11 9.03 -1.74
C VAL A 154 9.52 9.34 -2.28
N PHE A 155 10.05 10.52 -1.93
CA PHE A 155 11.39 10.93 -2.34
C PHE A 155 12.47 9.94 -1.86
N LEU A 156 12.43 9.54 -0.58
CA LEU A 156 13.42 8.62 0.00
C LEU A 156 13.25 7.19 -0.51
N ASN A 157 12.02 6.73 -0.72
CA ASN A 157 11.76 5.42 -1.31
C ASN A 157 12.36 5.32 -2.72
N SER A 158 12.34 6.41 -3.51
CA SER A 158 13.02 6.47 -4.82
C SER A 158 14.55 6.30 -4.76
N ARG A 159 15.13 6.35 -3.55
CA ARG A 159 16.55 6.19 -3.24
C ARG A 159 16.84 4.96 -2.38
N ASP A 160 15.92 3.99 -2.39
CA ASP A 160 15.93 2.73 -1.63
C ASP A 160 15.89 2.90 -0.11
N PHE A 161 15.41 4.04 0.40
CA PHE A 161 15.14 4.22 1.83
C PHE A 161 13.66 3.96 2.11
N GLN A 162 13.39 2.87 2.83
CA GLN A 162 12.04 2.48 3.23
C GLN A 162 11.68 3.15 4.57
N LEU A 163 10.47 3.69 4.69
CA LEU A 163 9.95 4.16 5.98
C LEU A 163 9.60 2.93 6.84
N VAL A 164 10.28 2.76 7.97
CA VAL A 164 10.15 1.59 8.85
C VAL A 164 9.50 1.90 10.21
N SER A 165 9.50 3.18 10.61
CA SER A 165 8.79 3.65 11.80
C SER A 165 8.33 5.08 11.59
N LEU A 166 7.17 5.42 12.13
CA LEU A 166 6.60 6.75 12.11
C LEU A 166 5.93 7.04 13.45
N GLU A 167 6.28 8.18 14.03
CA GLU A 167 5.61 8.76 15.19
C GLU A 167 5.07 10.13 14.79
N SER A 168 3.77 10.34 14.89
CA SER A 168 3.11 11.60 14.54
C SER A 168 2.35 12.19 15.72
N ARG A 169 2.28 13.52 15.76
CA ARG A 169 1.51 14.33 16.70
C ARG A 169 0.90 15.53 15.98
N GLU A 170 -0.10 16.15 16.60
CA GLU A 170 -0.67 17.40 16.09
C GLU A 170 0.42 18.48 15.98
N ALA A 171 0.40 19.24 14.89
CA ALA A 171 1.39 20.30 14.68
C ALA A 171 1.27 21.38 15.76
N THR A 172 2.40 21.76 16.37
CA THR A 172 2.43 22.79 17.42
C THR A 172 2.26 24.20 16.84
N ALA A 173 2.70 24.41 15.59
CA ALA A 173 2.66 25.71 14.92
C ALA A 173 1.38 25.94 14.10
N GLY A 174 0.40 26.60 14.75
CA GLY A 174 -0.55 27.54 14.15
C GLY A 174 -1.91 26.96 13.74
N PRO A 175 -3.01 27.32 14.43
CA PRO A 175 -4.38 26.95 14.04
C PRO A 175 -5.02 27.85 12.96
N PHE A 176 -4.27 28.79 12.36
CA PHE A 176 -4.83 29.83 11.47
C PHE A 176 -4.26 29.84 10.05
N ASP A 177 -3.38 28.89 9.72
CA ASP A 177 -2.79 28.81 8.39
C ASP A 177 -3.43 27.64 7.65
N TYR A 178 -4.30 27.92 6.68
CA TYR A 178 -4.99 26.86 5.92
C TYR A 178 -4.04 25.98 5.09
N THR A 179 -2.76 26.33 5.04
CA THR A 179 -1.70 25.54 4.39
C THR A 179 -0.88 24.71 5.38
N CYS A 180 -1.16 24.78 6.69
CA CYS A 180 -0.37 24.06 7.67
C CYS A 180 -0.63 22.55 7.63
N ASP A 181 0.45 21.79 7.71
CA ASP A 181 0.39 20.36 7.95
C ASP A 181 -0.40 20.06 9.21
N ARG A 182 -1.24 19.02 9.14
CA ARG A 182 -2.05 18.58 10.29
C ARG A 182 -1.18 17.98 11.41
N GLY A 183 -0.02 17.44 11.04
CA GLY A 183 0.87 16.77 11.97
C GLY A 183 2.34 17.09 11.75
N GLU A 184 3.10 16.64 12.71
CA GLU A 184 4.56 16.71 12.78
C GLU A 184 5.05 15.49 13.57
N GLY A 185 6.36 15.22 13.61
CA GLY A 185 6.83 14.03 14.30
C GLY A 185 8.19 13.53 13.83
N ILE A 186 8.39 12.22 13.94
CA ILE A 186 9.66 11.54 13.64
C ILE A 186 9.40 10.35 12.71
N GLY A 187 10.06 10.36 11.56
CA GLY A 187 10.10 9.24 10.62
C GLY A 187 11.48 8.57 10.62
N THR A 188 11.52 7.26 10.74
CA THR A 188 12.76 6.47 10.60
C THR A 188 12.75 5.73 9.28
N PHE A 189 13.80 5.95 8.50
CA PHE A 189 14.03 5.34 7.21
C PHE A 189 15.22 4.39 7.25
N GLN A 190 15.11 3.27 6.55
CA GLN A 190 16.15 2.26 6.49
C GLN A 190 16.52 1.92 5.05
N ARG A 191 17.82 1.79 4.80
CA ARG A 191 18.39 1.30 3.53
C ARG A 191 19.59 0.42 3.82
N ALA A 192 19.45 -0.89 3.64
CA ALA A 192 20.48 -1.88 3.94
C ALA A 192 21.06 -1.70 5.36
N ASP A 193 22.30 -1.22 5.47
CA ASP A 193 23.06 -0.99 6.69
C ASP A 193 22.95 0.45 7.23
N ARG A 194 22.16 1.32 6.58
CA ARG A 194 22.00 2.72 6.96
C ARG A 194 20.61 3.00 7.50
N THR A 195 20.57 3.73 8.60
CA THR A 195 19.34 4.29 9.18
C THR A 195 19.42 5.81 9.10
N MET A 196 18.30 6.42 8.73
CA MET A 196 18.14 7.87 8.67
C MET A 196 16.90 8.23 9.47
N ILE A 197 17.08 9.12 10.45
CA ILE A 197 15.97 9.61 11.27
C ILE A 197 15.70 11.04 10.87
N ILE A 198 14.46 11.35 10.54
CA ILE A 198 14.03 12.68 10.14
C ILE A 198 12.95 13.11 11.10
N SER A 199 13.05 14.35 11.59
CA SER A 199 11.96 14.94 12.36
C SER A 199 11.46 16.21 11.72
N LYS A 200 10.16 16.43 11.88
CA LYS A 200 9.50 17.70 11.66
C LYS A 200 8.98 18.18 13.00
N ASP A 201 9.39 19.38 13.40
CA ASP A 201 8.91 20.01 14.62
C ASP A 201 8.75 21.51 14.40
N ASN A 202 7.59 22.04 14.74
CA ASN A 202 7.29 23.47 14.64
C ASN A 202 7.55 24.01 13.21
N ARG A 203 7.12 23.24 12.20
CA ARG A 203 7.36 23.46 10.75
C ARG A 203 8.81 23.34 10.28
N ARG A 204 9.72 22.90 11.15
CA ARG A 204 11.14 22.79 10.81
C ARG A 204 11.53 21.34 10.61
N TRP A 205 12.21 21.08 9.51
CA TRP A 205 12.70 19.77 9.08
C TRP A 205 14.17 19.59 9.43
N GLN A 206 14.53 18.46 10.01
CA GLN A 206 15.92 18.16 10.36
C GLN A 206 16.21 16.66 10.23
N VAL A 207 17.47 16.34 9.93
CA VAL A 207 17.99 14.98 10.07
C VAL A 207 18.55 14.84 11.48
N ILE A 208 18.12 13.80 12.21
CA ILE A 208 18.66 13.46 13.52
C ILE A 208 19.84 12.50 13.30
N GLY A 209 21.03 12.90 13.72
CA GLY A 209 22.27 12.12 13.56
C GLY A 209 23.51 12.86 14.07
N ASP A 210 24.69 12.35 13.72
CA ASP A 210 25.96 13.00 14.08
C ASP A 210 26.13 14.32 13.31
N ALA A 211 26.27 15.42 14.06
CA ALA A 211 26.48 16.75 13.50
C ALA A 211 27.72 16.82 12.61
N ALA A 212 28.80 16.09 12.92
CA ALA A 212 30.02 16.11 12.11
C ALA A 212 29.81 15.49 10.72
N GLU A 213 28.94 14.48 10.61
CA GLU A 213 28.59 13.84 9.33
C GLU A 213 27.61 14.70 8.53
N LEU A 214 26.70 15.40 9.20
CA LEU A 214 25.65 16.21 8.58
C LEU A 214 26.11 17.62 8.19
N GLN A 215 27.09 18.18 8.90
CA GLN A 215 27.58 19.55 8.69
C GLN A 215 28.06 19.82 7.26
N PRO A 216 28.84 18.93 6.61
CA PRO A 216 29.26 19.12 5.22
C PRO A 216 28.10 19.35 4.25
N PHE A 217 26.90 18.84 4.57
CA PHE A 217 25.66 18.91 3.77
C PHE A 217 24.67 19.95 4.27
N GLN A 218 25.05 20.74 5.29
CA GLN A 218 24.17 21.68 5.98
C GLN A 218 22.97 21.01 6.68
N LEU A 219 22.89 19.68 6.78
CA LEU A 219 21.76 18.97 7.40
C LEU A 219 21.78 18.94 8.94
N HIS A 220 22.81 19.53 9.55
CA HIS A 220 22.92 19.73 11.00
C HIS A 220 22.03 20.87 11.55
N ILE A 221 21.40 21.64 10.67
CA ILE A 221 20.43 22.69 11.03
C ILE A 221 19.03 22.30 10.57
N ALA A 222 18.01 22.92 11.17
CA ALA A 222 16.62 22.72 10.80
C ALA A 222 16.16 23.71 9.70
N TYR A 223 15.33 23.24 8.78
CA TYR A 223 14.84 23.96 7.60
C TYR A 223 13.35 24.23 7.69
N ASP A 224 12.92 25.46 7.43
CA ASP A 224 11.49 25.83 7.46
C ASP A 224 10.77 25.47 6.15
N ASP A 225 11.54 25.19 5.09
CA ASP A 225 11.07 24.86 3.74
C ASP A 225 11.44 23.41 3.39
N GLU A 226 10.43 22.60 3.07
CA GLU A 226 10.62 21.18 2.75
C GLU A 226 11.42 20.98 1.46
N ASP A 227 11.26 21.82 0.45
CA ASP A 227 11.96 21.69 -0.83
C ASP A 227 13.45 21.98 -0.67
N GLN A 228 13.79 22.98 0.14
CA GLN A 228 15.17 23.27 0.53
C GLN A 228 15.76 22.09 1.30
N PHE A 229 15.03 21.55 2.28
CA PHE A 229 15.45 20.37 3.03
C PHE A 229 15.72 19.16 2.12
N ARG A 230 14.75 18.82 1.24
CA ARG A 230 14.87 17.71 0.27
C ARG A 230 16.04 17.91 -0.69
N SER A 231 16.33 19.15 -1.10
CA SER A 231 17.46 19.46 -1.97
C SER A 231 18.81 19.17 -1.30
N GLN A 232 18.97 19.53 -0.02
CA GLN A 232 20.18 19.23 0.76
C GLN A 232 20.32 17.72 1.02
N LEU A 233 19.20 17.07 1.34
CA LEU A 233 19.14 15.63 1.51
C LEU A 233 19.51 14.88 0.22
N ALA A 234 19.03 15.35 -0.94
CA ALA A 234 19.39 14.81 -2.23
C ALA A 234 20.90 14.92 -2.51
N TRP A 235 21.53 16.01 -2.08
CA TRP A 235 22.98 16.20 -2.23
C TRP A 235 23.77 15.23 -1.37
N MET A 236 23.37 15.04 -0.11
CA MET A 236 23.96 14.02 0.77
C MET A 236 23.84 12.61 0.18
N LEU A 237 22.65 12.25 -0.31
CA LEU A 237 22.37 10.92 -0.85
C LEU A 237 23.08 10.61 -2.19
N ARG A 238 23.60 11.62 -2.88
CA ARG A 238 24.39 11.43 -4.12
C ARG A 238 25.83 11.01 -3.84
N ARG A 239 26.38 11.33 -2.66
CA ARG A 239 27.69 10.83 -2.24
C ARG A 239 27.53 9.39 -1.74
N LYS A 240 27.43 8.46 -2.70
CA LYS A 240 27.76 7.05 -2.50
C LYS A 240 29.22 6.84 -2.86
#